data_AF-A0A011PM62-F1
#
_entry.id   AF-A0A011PM62-F1
#
_cell.length_a   1.000
_cell.length_b   1.000
_cell.length_c   1.000
_cell.angle_alpha   90.00
_cell.angle_beta   90.00
_cell.angle_gamma   90.00
#
_symmetry.space_group_name_H-M   'P 1'
#
loop_
_entity.id
_entity.type
_entity.pdbx_description
1 polymer ?
#
loop_
_entity_poly.entity_id
_entity_poly.type
_entity_poly.pdbx_seq_one_letter_code
_entity_poly.pdbx_strand_id
1 'polypeptide(L)'
;MTRIKRAEATAQSRRIEAAGEADSRRQLADAEAYRQERMGKVASEQLARDGALIDKHPLLIQKTMADKLSDKISVIIAPPPRDGGFIGAALLGSGRVTPAPSGRYGAPDGRAAEDSSEGGQ
;
A
#
# COMPACT_ATOMS: atom_id res chain seq x y z
N MET A 1 11.29 -55.84 43.12
CA MET A 1 10.38 -54.67 43.11
C MET A 1 11.00 -53.38 42.53
N THR A 2 12.32 -53.30 42.34
CA THR A 2 13.02 -52.04 41.96
C THR A 2 12.99 -51.67 40.47
N ARG A 3 12.90 -52.66 39.56
CA ARG A 3 12.90 -52.40 38.10
C ARG A 3 11.58 -51.80 37.60
N ILE A 4 10.44 -52.26 38.15
CA ILE A 4 9.11 -51.76 37.80
C ILE A 4 8.94 -50.30 38.26
N LYS A 5 9.28 -50.00 39.52
CA LYS A 5 9.28 -48.61 40.03
C LYS A 5 10.18 -47.67 39.22
N ARG A 6 11.35 -48.14 38.76
CA ARG A 6 12.22 -47.33 37.88
C ARG A 6 11.59 -47.09 36.51
N ALA A 7 11.00 -48.13 35.91
CA ALA A 7 10.32 -48.02 34.62
C ALA A 7 9.13 -47.05 34.69
N GLU A 8 8.33 -47.14 35.76
CA GLU A 8 7.22 -46.22 36.04
C GLU A 8 7.69 -44.77 36.21
N ALA A 9 8.75 -44.54 36.99
CA ALA A 9 9.32 -43.21 37.17
C ALA A 9 9.84 -42.62 35.85
N THR A 10 10.52 -43.41 35.01
CA THR A 10 10.97 -42.95 33.69
C THR A 10 9.81 -42.64 32.75
N ALA A 11 8.74 -43.43 32.78
CA ALA A 11 7.55 -43.18 31.98
C ALA A 11 6.83 -41.90 32.44
N GLN A 12 6.73 -41.69 33.76
CA GLN A 12 6.15 -40.48 34.34
C GLN A 12 6.97 -39.23 34.00
N SER A 13 8.30 -39.31 34.05
CA SER A 13 9.19 -38.22 33.65
C SER A 13 8.95 -37.81 32.19
N ARG A 14 8.88 -38.78 31.27
CA ARG A 14 8.61 -38.50 29.84
C ARG A 14 7.23 -37.90 29.60
N ARG A 15 6.22 -38.32 30.38
CA ARG A 15 4.88 -37.72 30.30
C ARG A 15 4.87 -36.27 30.77
N ILE A 16 5.58 -35.97 31.85
CA ILE A 16 5.71 -34.59 32.37
C ILE A 16 6.45 -33.71 31.36
N GLU A 17 7.53 -34.22 30.78
CA GLU A 17 8.32 -33.49 29.78
C GLU A 17 7.51 -33.23 28.51
N ALA A 18 6.80 -34.24 27.99
CA ALA A 18 5.94 -34.08 26.82
C ALA A 18 4.76 -33.12 27.07
N ALA A 19 4.18 -33.15 28.28
CA ALA A 19 3.13 -32.22 28.67
C ALA A 19 3.66 -30.78 28.78
N GLY A 20 4.83 -30.60 29.42
CA GLY A 20 5.46 -29.29 29.55
C GLY A 20 5.87 -28.69 28.19
N GLU A 21 6.33 -29.52 27.26
CA GLU A 21 6.64 -29.06 25.90
C GLU A 21 5.35 -28.66 25.15
N ALA A 22 4.28 -29.44 25.28
CA ALA A 22 3.00 -29.11 24.67
C ALA A 22 2.42 -27.79 25.21
N ASP A 23 2.50 -27.57 26.52
CA ASP A 23 2.03 -26.34 27.15
C ASP A 23 2.91 -25.14 26.79
N SER A 24 4.23 -25.33 26.66
CA SER A 24 5.13 -24.30 26.13
C SER A 24 4.78 -23.90 24.69
N ARG A 25 4.50 -24.89 23.81
CA ARG A 25 4.07 -24.63 22.43
C ARG A 25 2.74 -23.88 22.36
N ARG A 26 1.78 -24.24 23.23
CA ARG A 26 0.50 -23.53 23.34
C ARG A 26 0.71 -22.09 23.79
N GLN A 27 1.49 -21.88 24.84
CA GLN A 27 1.77 -20.53 25.35
C GLN A 27 2.44 -19.64 24.31
N LEU A 28 3.35 -20.19 23.50
CA LEU A 28 3.96 -19.47 22.38
C LEU A 28 2.94 -19.13 21.29
N ALA A 29 2.06 -20.07 20.92
CA ALA A 29 1.01 -19.82 19.95
C ALA A 29 0.02 -18.75 20.42
N ASP A 30 -0.39 -18.79 21.69
CA ASP A 30 -1.30 -17.80 22.27
C ASP A 30 -0.65 -16.41 22.33
N ALA A 31 0.64 -16.34 22.67
CA ALA A 31 1.40 -15.09 22.68
C ALA A 31 1.51 -14.49 21.28
N GLU A 32 1.71 -15.32 20.26
CA GLU A 32 1.79 -14.86 18.87
C GLU A 32 0.43 -14.42 18.34
N ALA A 33 -0.64 -15.15 18.65
CA ALA A 33 -2.01 -14.75 18.32
C ALA A 33 -2.35 -13.38 18.94
N TYR A 34 -2.02 -13.18 20.22
CA TYR A 34 -2.22 -11.90 20.91
C TYR A 34 -1.42 -10.77 20.26
N ARG A 35 -0.16 -11.02 19.90
CA ARG A 35 0.68 -10.06 19.18
C ARG A 35 0.06 -9.69 17.83
N GLN A 36 -0.33 -10.70 17.04
CA GLN A 36 -0.90 -10.52 15.71
C GLN A 36 -2.21 -9.72 15.75
N GLU A 37 -3.10 -10.04 16.70
CA GLU A 37 -4.33 -9.29 16.92
C GLU A 37 -4.03 -7.82 17.23
N ARG A 38 -3.10 -7.58 18.16
CA ARG A 38 -2.74 -6.22 18.57
C ARG A 38 -2.10 -5.42 17.44
N MET A 39 -1.22 -6.03 16.65
CA MET A 39 -0.66 -5.37 15.46
C MET A 39 -1.72 -5.11 14.40
N GLY A 40 -2.62 -6.07 14.16
CA GLY A 40 -3.72 -5.92 13.21
C GLY A 40 -4.64 -4.76 13.56
N LYS A 41 -4.96 -4.59 14.86
CA LYS A 41 -5.73 -3.45 15.36
C LYS A 41 -5.02 -2.12 15.10
N VAL A 42 -3.73 -2.02 15.46
CA VAL A 42 -2.94 -0.80 15.23
C VAL A 42 -2.84 -0.48 13.73
N ALA A 43 -2.61 -1.48 12.88
CA ALA A 43 -2.55 -1.29 11.43
C ALA A 43 -3.89 -0.80 10.86
N SER A 44 -5.02 -1.35 11.34
CA SER A 44 -6.36 -0.93 10.93
C SER A 44 -6.67 0.50 11.36
N GLU A 45 -6.32 0.88 12.59
CA GLU A 45 -6.46 2.25 13.08
C GLU A 45 -5.60 3.23 12.28
N GLN A 46 -4.37 2.85 11.95
CA GLN A 46 -3.49 3.69 11.13
C GLN A 46 -4.05 3.87 9.71
N LEU A 47 -4.56 2.81 9.09
CA LEU A 47 -5.22 2.88 7.79
C LEU A 47 -6.43 3.82 7.86
N ALA A 48 -7.29 3.68 8.88
CA ALA A 48 -8.46 4.54 9.05
C ALA A 48 -8.08 6.03 9.18
N ARG A 49 -7.00 6.33 9.91
CA ARG A 49 -6.46 7.70 10.02
C ARG A 49 -5.94 8.21 8.68
N ASP A 50 -5.18 7.38 7.97
CA ASP A 50 -4.63 7.72 6.66
C ASP A 50 -5.76 7.96 5.64
N GLY A 51 -6.82 7.13 5.67
CA GLY A 51 -8.02 7.28 4.85
C GLY A 51 -8.77 8.59 5.13
N ALA A 52 -8.98 8.93 6.41
CA ALA A 52 -9.62 10.20 6.78
C ALA A 52 -8.81 11.44 6.36
N LEU A 53 -7.47 11.34 6.31
CA LEU A 53 -6.60 12.40 5.81
C LEU A 53 -6.65 12.51 4.28
N ILE A 54 -6.69 11.36 3.59
CA ILE A 54 -6.87 11.27 2.14
C ILE A 54 -8.20 11.92 1.70
N ASP A 55 -9.30 11.61 2.39
CA ASP A 55 -10.62 12.16 2.09
C ASP A 55 -10.67 13.68 2.22
N LYS A 56 -9.99 14.24 3.23
CA LYS A 56 -9.91 15.69 3.47
C LYS A 56 -8.97 16.41 2.50
N HIS A 57 -7.99 15.71 1.96
CA HIS A 57 -6.92 16.28 1.15
C HIS A 57 -6.69 15.45 -0.13
N PRO A 58 -7.60 15.53 -1.12
CA PRO A 58 -7.56 14.69 -2.30
C PRO A 58 -6.30 14.84 -3.18
N LEU A 59 -5.57 15.96 -3.07
CA LEU A 59 -4.28 16.13 -3.76
C LEU A 59 -3.11 15.39 -3.06
N LEU A 60 -3.23 15.07 -1.77
CA LEU A 60 -2.23 14.27 -1.04
C LEU A 60 -2.29 12.80 -1.45
N ILE A 61 -3.41 12.33 -2.01
CA ILE A 61 -3.59 10.97 -2.54
C ILE A 61 -2.47 10.60 -3.49
N GLN A 62 -2.07 11.54 -4.36
CA GLN A 62 -1.04 11.29 -5.37
C GLN A 62 0.34 11.05 -4.75
N LYS A 63 0.65 11.64 -3.59
CA LYS A 63 1.91 11.40 -2.88
C LYS A 63 1.82 10.17 -1.97
N THR A 64 0.77 10.04 -1.17
CA THR A 64 0.67 8.96 -0.17
C THR A 64 0.34 7.60 -0.78
N MET A 65 -0.50 7.53 -1.83
CA MET A 65 -0.65 6.29 -2.61
C MET A 65 0.63 5.98 -3.38
N ALA A 66 1.28 6.96 -4.03
CA ALA A 66 2.53 6.68 -4.74
C ALA A 66 3.60 6.12 -3.77
N ASP A 67 3.81 6.72 -2.60
CA ASP A 67 4.85 6.26 -1.68
C ASP A 67 4.57 4.85 -1.09
N LYS A 68 3.30 4.45 -0.87
CA LYS A 68 2.94 3.14 -0.31
C LYS A 68 2.60 2.06 -1.34
N LEU A 69 2.15 2.45 -2.53
CA LEU A 69 1.63 1.57 -3.57
C LEU A 69 2.41 1.66 -4.90
N SER A 70 3.44 2.52 -5.01
CA SER A 70 4.32 2.64 -6.20
C SER A 70 4.77 1.27 -6.72
N ASP A 71 5.19 0.41 -5.80
CA ASP A 71 5.76 -0.89 -6.16
C ASP A 71 4.69 -1.92 -6.57
N LYS A 72 3.40 -1.62 -6.38
CA LYS A 72 2.30 -2.60 -6.51
C LYS A 72 1.16 -2.17 -7.45
N ILE A 73 1.07 -0.90 -7.82
CA ILE A 73 -0.01 -0.36 -8.64
C ILE A 73 0.59 0.49 -9.76
N SER A 74 0.35 0.08 -11.02
CA SER A 74 0.67 0.89 -12.19
C SER A 74 -0.52 1.78 -12.55
N VAL A 75 -0.34 3.11 -12.53
CA VAL A 75 -1.34 4.08 -12.97
C VAL A 75 -1.05 4.48 -14.41
N ILE A 76 -1.97 4.16 -15.33
CA ILE A 76 -1.91 4.59 -16.72
C ILE A 76 -2.90 5.75 -16.90
N ILE A 77 -2.37 6.95 -17.17
CA ILE A 77 -3.19 8.12 -17.52
C ILE A 77 -3.32 8.14 -19.05
N ALA A 78 -4.54 7.92 -19.54
CA ALA A 78 -4.84 8.01 -20.97
C ALA A 78 -5.79 9.18 -21.25
N PRO A 79 -5.63 9.87 -22.40
CA PRO A 79 -6.53 10.95 -22.79
C PRO A 79 -7.96 10.41 -22.98
N PRO A 80 -8.98 11.22 -22.63
CA PRO A 80 -10.37 10.82 -22.82
C PRO A 80 -10.62 10.49 -24.29
N PRO A 81 -11.33 9.39 -24.61
CA PRO A 81 -11.71 9.09 -25.98
C PRO A 81 -12.50 10.25 -26.58
N ARG A 82 -12.29 10.52 -27.87
CA ARG A 82 -12.98 11.61 -28.60
C ARG A 82 -14.50 11.49 -28.53
N ASP A 83 -15.00 10.28 -28.31
CA ASP A 83 -16.41 9.95 -28.25
C ASP A 83 -16.95 9.88 -26.80
N GLY A 84 -16.16 10.28 -25.79
CA GLY A 84 -16.57 10.29 -24.38
C GLY A 84 -16.75 8.90 -23.74
N GLY A 85 -16.35 7.84 -24.44
CA GLY A 85 -16.48 6.45 -23.99
C GLY A 85 -15.48 6.04 -22.90
N PHE A 86 -15.57 4.78 -22.49
CA PHE A 86 -14.70 4.20 -21.47
C PHE A 86 -13.22 4.23 -21.89
N ILE A 87 -12.36 4.81 -21.04
CA ILE A 87 -10.92 5.01 -21.29
C ILE A 87 -10.19 3.68 -21.55
N GLY A 88 -10.60 2.60 -20.86
CA GLY A 88 -9.97 1.28 -21.02
C GLY A 88 -10.20 0.65 -22.40
N ALA A 89 -11.17 1.11 -23.20
CA ALA A 89 -11.37 0.61 -24.56
C ALA A 89 -10.19 0.95 -25.48
N ALA A 90 -9.57 2.12 -25.31
CA ALA A 90 -8.38 2.53 -26.05
C ALA A 90 -7.10 1.79 -25.60
N LEU A 91 -7.08 1.32 -24.35
CA LEU A 91 -5.94 0.63 -23.75
C LEU A 91 -5.99 -0.90 -23.97
N LEU A 92 -7.18 -1.49 -24.10
CA LEU A 92 -7.39 -2.94 -24.19
C LEU A 92 -7.33 -3.49 -25.63
N GLY A 93 -7.01 -2.65 -26.63
CA GLY A 93 -6.52 -3.15 -27.92
C GLY A 93 -7.54 -3.27 -29.06
N SER A 94 -8.36 -2.26 -29.32
CA SER A 94 -8.86 -2.05 -30.69
C SER A 94 -7.92 -1.09 -31.43
N GLY A 95 -6.96 -1.68 -32.13
CA GLY A 95 -5.78 -1.02 -32.69
C GLY A 95 -6.06 0.20 -33.57
N ARG A 96 -5.30 1.26 -33.28
CA ARG A 96 -4.54 2.08 -34.23
C ARG A 96 -3.57 2.91 -33.41
N VAL A 97 -2.29 2.56 -33.48
CA VAL A 97 -1.20 3.41 -33.01
C VAL A 97 -1.29 4.71 -33.81
N THR A 98 -1.78 5.77 -33.17
CA THR A 98 -1.71 7.12 -33.73
C THR A 98 -0.42 7.73 -33.18
N PRO A 99 0.53 8.16 -34.03
CA PRO A 99 1.75 8.78 -33.54
C PRO A 99 1.38 10.05 -32.77
N ALA A 100 1.94 10.18 -31.57
CA ALA A 100 1.69 11.30 -30.68
C ALA A 100 2.13 12.61 -31.34
N PRO A 101 1.29 13.65 -31.42
CA PRO A 101 1.76 14.97 -31.76
C PRO A 101 2.59 15.51 -30.58
N SER A 102 3.84 15.85 -30.86
CA SER A 102 4.73 16.61 -29.98
C SER A 102 4.15 18.03 -29.80
N GLY A 103 3.16 18.15 -28.93
CA GLY A 103 2.56 19.40 -28.51
C GLY A 103 3.31 19.95 -27.30
N ARG A 104 4.13 20.97 -27.55
CA ARG A 104 4.89 21.76 -26.59
C ARG A 104 4.02 22.12 -25.37
N TYR A 105 4.37 21.62 -24.19
CA TYR A 105 3.99 22.27 -22.95
C TYR A 105 4.83 23.54 -22.85
N GLY A 106 4.22 24.68 -23.18
CA GLY A 106 4.83 25.99 -23.04
C GLY A 106 5.12 26.28 -21.56
N ALA A 107 6.39 26.54 -21.26
CA ALA A 107 6.79 27.15 -20.01
C ALA A 107 6.25 28.60 -19.95
N PRO A 108 5.81 29.10 -18.79
CA PRO A 108 5.39 30.49 -18.65
C PRO A 108 6.62 31.38 -18.48
N ASP A 109 7.22 31.81 -19.59
CA ASP A 109 8.21 32.90 -19.59
C ASP A 109 7.51 34.23 -19.87
N GLY A 110 7.61 35.13 -18.90
CA GLY A 110 6.84 36.37 -18.84
C GLY A 110 7.25 37.44 -19.84
N ARG A 111 6.35 38.42 -19.97
CA ARG A 111 6.65 39.85 -20.04
C ARG A 111 5.34 40.62 -19.94
N ALA A 112 5.22 41.42 -18.89
CA ALA A 112 4.24 42.48 -18.81
C ALA A 112 4.46 43.42 -20.00
N ALA A 113 3.37 43.77 -20.66
CA ALA A 113 3.34 44.74 -21.72
C ALA A 113 3.68 46.13 -21.15
N GLU A 114 4.89 46.59 -21.41
CA GLU A 114 5.19 48.02 -21.51
C GLU A 114 5.34 48.32 -23.00
N ASP A 115 4.32 48.95 -23.58
CA ASP A 115 4.47 49.79 -24.76
C ASP A 115 3.37 50.86 -24.73
N SER A 116 3.77 52.12 -24.55
CA SER A 116 3.52 53.16 -25.57
C SER A 116 3.91 54.56 -25.09
N SER A 117 4.77 55.18 -25.91
CA SER A 117 4.98 56.61 -26.21
C SER A 117 6.02 57.45 -25.41
N GLU A 118 7.25 57.49 -25.93
CA GLU A 118 8.12 58.69 -25.99
C GLU A 118 7.42 59.79 -26.82
N GLY A 119 7.39 61.07 -26.39
CA GLY A 119 8.34 62.13 -26.79
C GLY A 119 7.99 62.70 -28.18
N GLY A 120 7.58 63.95 -28.40
CA GLY A 120 8.20 65.20 -27.97
C GLY A 120 8.62 66.01 -29.22
N GLN A 121 7.76 66.97 -29.63
CA GLN A 121 8.01 68.25 -30.33
C GLN A 121 6.80 68.68 -31.16
#